data_AF-A0AAW3J0A4-F1
#
_entry.id   AF-A0AAW3J0A4-F1
#
_cell.length_a   1.000
_cell.length_b   1.000
_cell.length_c   1.000
_cell.angle_alpha   90.00
_cell.angle_beta   90.00
_cell.angle_gamma   90.00
#
_symmetry.space_group_name_H-M   'P 1'
#
loop_
_entity.id
_entity.type
_entity.pdbx_description
1 polymer ?
#
loop_
_entity_poly.entity_id
_entity_poly.type
_entity_poly.pdbx_seq_one_letter_code
_entity_poly.pdbx_strand_id
1 'polypeptide(L)'
;MYQNNTYHIQINDLPLTTTSFDKINKTTIEESIQKGIEAASNFFNSETVHISNRENNSNYLSKDFILNSFVIEKPEKHNALVISSQDTKYVYGLFPTLLGWIDEKKPVIFITKKLDYYGIDPDRILHEKYRRLILRKFGIKIIEREHIPFSSFLFINHSREQCKSIIINNIENNTYGSSYNADMSYGTIYNGNIDLHIQDSLITSLDISSSDYKHTLSSIEFTIKKDNHNNVKRSLRQVSQYTNKDIDIQKKSINLNDVRLMTRYVKSYKYNQIENLDSILKRYDLSVEDFCSIEFKDGTTIPITPIILEKHGNENIVVKGNSRLSYISREKNITSVPVFMVNHVQAPLPSTGQFCLSDLIITTLDKEASSRYIKWDYNRFRHIELLVRKPEDYIKEDDANTTHRKSA
;
A
#
# COMPACT_ATOMS: atom_id res chain seq x y z
N MET A 1 8.91 -44.11 8.25
CA MET A 1 8.72 -43.39 6.98
C MET A 1 7.96 -42.12 7.30
N TYR A 2 8.65 -41.00 7.47
CA TYR A 2 8.02 -39.69 7.66
C TYR A 2 7.59 -39.17 6.30
N GLN A 3 6.34 -38.70 6.16
CA GLN A 3 5.88 -38.01 4.96
C GLN A 3 6.77 -36.78 4.71
N ASN A 4 7.43 -36.73 3.55
CA ASN A 4 8.05 -35.50 3.07
C ASN A 4 6.91 -34.51 2.78
N ASN A 5 6.91 -33.36 3.47
CA ASN A 5 5.91 -32.27 3.44
C ASN A 5 4.91 -32.21 4.61
N THR A 6 5.30 -32.61 5.82
CA THR A 6 4.57 -32.23 7.04
C THR A 6 5.35 -31.15 7.79
N TYR A 7 4.75 -29.97 7.95
CA TYR A 7 5.31 -28.87 8.73
C TYR A 7 4.54 -28.75 10.05
N HIS A 8 5.27 -28.64 11.16
CA HIS A 8 4.69 -28.60 12.50
C HIS A 8 4.90 -27.21 13.11
N ILE A 9 3.80 -26.49 13.39
CA ILE A 9 3.83 -25.29 14.23
C ILE A 9 3.71 -25.76 15.68
N GLN A 10 4.79 -25.65 16.44
CA GLN A 10 4.78 -26.00 17.86
C GLN A 10 4.44 -24.76 18.69
N ILE A 11 3.33 -24.81 19.41
CA ILE A 11 2.92 -23.76 20.36
C ILE A 11 3.40 -24.19 21.74
N ASN A 12 4.41 -23.51 22.27
CA ASN A 12 4.97 -23.79 23.59
C ASN A 12 4.30 -22.96 24.68
N ASP A 13 4.38 -23.45 25.93
CA ASP A 13 4.02 -22.73 27.15
C ASP A 13 2.56 -22.24 27.22
N LEU A 14 1.60 -22.95 26.62
CA LEU A 14 0.20 -22.58 26.74
C LEU A 14 -0.22 -22.46 28.23
N PRO A 15 -0.95 -21.38 28.61
CA PRO A 15 -1.44 -21.22 29.99
C PRO A 15 -2.50 -22.27 30.36
N LEU A 16 -3.02 -22.98 29.34
CA LEU A 16 -4.00 -24.03 29.45
C LEU A 16 -3.38 -25.37 29.04
N THR A 17 -3.59 -26.40 29.86
CA THR A 17 -3.31 -27.80 29.52
C THR A 17 -4.63 -28.52 29.25
N THR A 18 -4.57 -29.76 28.73
CA THR A 18 -5.77 -30.57 28.43
C THR A 18 -6.69 -30.81 29.62
N THR A 19 -6.24 -30.54 30.85
CA THR A 19 -7.01 -30.71 32.09
C THR A 19 -7.26 -29.41 32.85
N SER A 20 -6.88 -28.24 32.32
CA SER A 20 -6.97 -26.94 33.00
C SER A 20 -8.36 -26.28 32.92
N PHE A 21 -9.46 -27.03 33.10
CA PHE A 21 -10.82 -26.51 32.94
C PHE A 21 -11.14 -25.33 33.86
N ASP A 22 -10.64 -25.36 35.11
CA ASP A 22 -10.85 -24.32 36.11
C ASP A 22 -10.09 -23.01 35.83
N LYS A 23 -9.12 -23.06 34.91
CA LYS A 23 -8.30 -21.90 34.52
C LYS A 23 -8.82 -21.22 33.26
N ILE A 24 -9.83 -21.79 32.58
CA ILE A 24 -10.38 -21.22 31.35
C ILE A 24 -11.16 -19.95 31.70
N ASN A 25 -10.52 -18.82 31.47
CA ASN A 25 -11.13 -17.49 31.53
C ASN A 25 -10.68 -16.66 30.32
N LYS A 26 -11.31 -15.50 30.13
CA LYS A 26 -11.03 -14.62 28.99
C LYS A 26 -9.54 -14.32 28.81
N THR A 27 -8.84 -14.01 29.90
CA THR A 27 -7.40 -13.69 29.88
C THR A 27 -6.56 -14.87 29.41
N THR A 28 -6.79 -16.08 29.95
CA THR A 28 -6.04 -17.28 29.53
C THR A 28 -6.32 -17.70 28.08
N ILE A 29 -7.51 -17.40 27.56
CA ILE A 29 -7.87 -17.62 26.15
C ILE A 29 -7.10 -16.62 25.27
N GLU A 30 -7.10 -15.34 25.61
CA GLU A 30 -6.37 -14.28 24.89
C GLU A 30 -4.86 -14.57 24.88
N GLU A 31 -4.29 -14.97 26.03
CA GLU A 31 -2.89 -15.39 26.12
C GLU A 31 -2.59 -16.62 25.25
N SER A 32 -3.48 -17.61 25.21
CA SER A 32 -3.31 -18.80 24.35
C SER A 32 -3.34 -18.46 22.87
N ILE A 33 -4.26 -17.57 22.46
CA ILE A 33 -4.35 -17.06 21.09
C ILE A 33 -3.07 -16.29 20.73
N GLN A 34 -2.60 -15.42 21.62
CA GLN A 34 -1.38 -14.65 21.42
C GLN A 34 -0.15 -15.56 21.25
N LYS A 35 -0.02 -16.60 22.08
CA LYS A 35 1.03 -17.61 21.91
C LYS A 35 0.91 -18.39 20.61
N GLY A 36 -0.30 -18.64 20.12
CA GLY A 36 -0.53 -19.24 18.81
C GLY A 36 -0.08 -18.32 17.65
N ILE A 37 -0.36 -17.02 17.73
CA ILE A 37 0.09 -16.01 16.75
C ILE A 37 1.62 -15.90 16.76
N GLU A 38 2.21 -15.85 17.95
CA GLU A 38 3.67 -15.83 18.12
C GLU A 38 4.29 -17.10 17.59
N ALA A 39 3.74 -18.28 17.88
CA ALA A 39 4.23 -19.54 17.35
C ALA A 39 4.10 -19.64 15.83
N ALA A 40 3.00 -19.15 15.23
CA ALA A 40 2.84 -19.10 13.79
C ALA A 40 3.84 -18.12 13.15
N SER A 41 3.97 -16.91 13.72
CA SER A 41 4.95 -15.91 13.29
C SER A 41 6.38 -16.46 13.39
N ASN A 42 6.71 -17.08 14.52
CA ASN A 42 8.00 -17.71 14.79
C ASN A 42 8.24 -18.89 13.86
N PHE A 43 7.23 -19.72 13.57
CA PHE A 43 7.36 -20.81 12.61
C PHE A 43 7.75 -20.26 11.23
N PHE A 44 7.03 -19.27 10.69
CA PHE A 44 7.41 -18.65 9.41
C PHE A 44 8.79 -17.97 9.49
N ASN A 45 9.12 -17.37 10.64
CA ASN A 45 10.42 -16.77 10.91
C ASN A 45 11.55 -17.78 11.21
N SER A 46 11.27 -19.08 11.39
CA SER A 46 12.25 -20.11 11.81
C SER A 46 12.36 -21.31 10.86
N GLU A 47 11.32 -21.61 10.07
CA GLU A 47 11.43 -22.29 8.77
C GLU A 47 12.55 -21.62 7.94
N THR A 48 12.66 -20.31 8.12
CA THR A 48 13.74 -19.42 7.71
C THR A 48 15.18 -19.89 8.08
N VAL A 49 15.40 -20.43 9.28
CA VAL A 49 16.73 -20.84 9.79
C VAL A 49 17.05 -22.30 9.43
N HIS A 50 16.04 -23.15 9.30
CA HIS A 50 16.24 -24.55 8.93
C HIS A 50 16.38 -24.77 7.42
N ILE A 51 15.81 -23.89 6.58
CA ILE A 51 16.00 -23.92 5.13
C ILE A 51 17.35 -23.31 4.72
N SER A 52 17.89 -22.33 5.45
CA SER A 52 19.19 -21.72 5.13
C SER A 52 20.41 -22.64 5.33
N ASN A 53 20.26 -23.73 6.10
CA ASN A 53 21.30 -24.77 6.28
C ASN A 53 21.18 -25.96 5.32
N ARG A 54 20.19 -25.98 4.42
CA ARG A 54 20.15 -26.88 3.27
C ARG A 54 20.49 -26.05 2.04
N GLU A 55 21.38 -26.53 1.17
CA GLU A 55 21.89 -25.85 -0.02
C GLU A 55 20.84 -25.61 -1.14
N ASN A 56 19.62 -25.20 -0.79
CA ASN A 56 18.63 -24.69 -1.73
C ASN A 56 18.30 -23.24 -1.33
N ASN A 57 18.78 -22.31 -2.14
CA ASN A 57 18.50 -20.87 -2.14
C ASN A 57 17.23 -20.52 -1.34
N SER A 58 17.41 -19.93 -0.16
CA SER A 58 16.33 -19.34 0.59
C SER A 58 15.62 -18.27 -0.27
N ASN A 59 14.35 -18.51 -0.60
CA ASN A 59 13.46 -17.63 -1.37
C ASN A 59 13.07 -16.35 -0.59
N TYR A 60 14.02 -15.67 0.06
CA TYR A 60 13.76 -14.35 0.65
C TYR A 60 13.70 -13.33 -0.47
N LEU A 61 12.50 -12.85 -0.72
CA LEU A 61 12.30 -11.81 -1.69
C LEU A 61 12.21 -10.48 -0.95
N SER A 62 13.06 -9.55 -1.38
CA SER A 62 13.09 -8.17 -0.92
C SER A 62 11.69 -7.54 -0.98
N LYS A 63 11.44 -6.54 -0.14
CA LYS A 63 10.15 -5.86 -0.08
C LYS A 63 9.69 -5.33 -1.43
N ASP A 64 10.56 -4.61 -2.14
CA ASP A 64 10.22 -4.02 -3.44
C ASP A 64 9.94 -5.12 -4.48
N PHE A 65 10.62 -6.27 -4.41
CA PHE A 65 10.29 -7.45 -5.21
C PHE A 65 8.90 -7.99 -4.89
N ILE A 66 8.58 -8.21 -3.60
CA ILE A 66 7.27 -8.74 -3.21
C ILE A 66 6.13 -7.79 -3.60
N LEU A 67 6.29 -6.50 -3.34
CA LEU A 67 5.32 -5.50 -3.78
C LEU A 67 5.19 -5.52 -5.31
N ASN A 68 6.28 -5.71 -6.05
CA ASN A 68 6.23 -5.87 -7.49
C ASN A 68 5.44 -7.13 -7.88
N SER A 69 5.71 -8.26 -7.23
CA SER A 69 4.98 -9.52 -7.44
C SER A 69 3.49 -9.44 -7.11
N PHE A 70 3.07 -8.51 -6.25
CA PHE A 70 1.66 -8.19 -6.03
C PHE A 70 1.10 -7.30 -7.15
N VAL A 71 1.82 -6.24 -7.53
CA VAL A 71 1.35 -5.24 -8.50
C VAL A 71 1.19 -5.80 -9.92
N ILE A 72 2.05 -6.76 -10.32
CA ILE A 72 2.01 -7.36 -11.67
C ILE A 72 0.88 -8.40 -11.82
N GLU A 73 0.25 -8.83 -10.72
CA GLU A 73 -0.88 -9.75 -10.83
C GLU A 73 -2.07 -9.03 -11.44
N LYS A 74 -2.64 -9.67 -12.46
CA LYS A 74 -3.71 -9.09 -13.24
C LYS A 74 -5.08 -9.56 -12.74
N PRO A 75 -6.00 -8.66 -12.35
CA PRO A 75 -7.25 -9.06 -11.70
C PRO A 75 -8.08 -10.07 -12.52
N GLU A 76 -8.05 -10.01 -13.85
CA GLU A 76 -8.79 -10.91 -14.73
C GLU A 76 -8.44 -12.40 -14.54
N LYS A 77 -7.22 -12.70 -14.07
CA LYS A 77 -6.72 -14.07 -13.83
C LYS A 77 -7.20 -14.67 -12.51
N HIS A 78 -7.91 -13.90 -11.71
CA HIS A 78 -8.28 -14.26 -10.36
C HIS A 78 -9.78 -14.06 -10.14
N ASN A 79 -10.33 -14.80 -9.19
CA ASN A 79 -11.72 -14.63 -8.77
C ASN A 79 -11.86 -13.58 -7.69
N ALA A 80 -10.92 -13.52 -6.75
CA ALA A 80 -10.94 -12.56 -5.66
C ALA A 80 -9.54 -12.28 -5.13
N LEU A 81 -9.39 -11.15 -4.46
CA LEU A 81 -8.21 -10.77 -3.71
C LEU A 81 -8.56 -10.69 -2.22
N VAL A 82 -7.78 -11.37 -1.39
CA VAL A 82 -7.83 -11.22 0.07
C VAL A 82 -6.54 -10.54 0.51
N ILE A 83 -6.68 -9.50 1.33
CA ILE A 83 -5.56 -8.82 1.97
C ILE A 83 -5.72 -8.98 3.48
N SER A 84 -4.70 -9.49 4.16
CA SER A 84 -4.64 -9.49 5.62
C SER A 84 -3.50 -8.61 6.11
N SER A 85 -3.75 -7.79 7.12
CA SER A 85 -2.73 -6.92 7.73
C SER A 85 -3.21 -6.42 9.08
N GLN A 86 -2.30 -6.09 9.99
CA GLN A 86 -2.66 -5.51 11.31
C GLN A 86 -3.39 -4.17 11.18
N ASP A 87 -3.02 -3.38 10.17
CA ASP A 87 -3.66 -2.11 9.83
C ASP A 87 -3.80 -1.95 8.31
N THR A 88 -4.42 -0.85 7.86
CA THR A 88 -4.68 -0.61 6.44
C THR A 88 -3.62 0.24 5.75
N LYS A 89 -2.40 0.41 6.31
CA LYS A 89 -1.35 1.31 5.76
C LYS A 89 -1.06 1.10 4.27
N TYR A 90 -1.12 -0.14 3.80
CA TYR A 90 -0.89 -0.49 2.40
C TYR A 90 -1.82 0.22 1.41
N VAL A 91 -3.01 0.65 1.83
CA VAL A 91 -4.01 1.30 0.95
C VAL A 91 -3.42 2.50 0.21
N TYR A 92 -2.64 3.35 0.89
CA TYR A 92 -2.02 4.51 0.23
C TYR A 92 -0.92 4.10 -0.77
N GLY A 93 -0.11 3.11 -0.40
CA GLY A 93 1.01 2.64 -1.22
C GLY A 93 0.57 1.83 -2.44
N LEU A 94 -0.57 1.13 -2.32
CA LEU A 94 -1.11 0.19 -3.30
C LEU A 94 -2.38 0.67 -3.99
N PHE A 95 -2.75 1.94 -3.78
CA PHE A 95 -4.00 2.51 -4.28
C PHE A 95 -4.27 2.25 -5.77
N PRO A 96 -3.35 2.52 -6.72
CA PRO A 96 -3.63 2.27 -8.14
C PRO A 96 -3.85 0.80 -8.45
N THR A 97 -3.15 -0.09 -7.73
CA THR A 97 -3.34 -1.54 -7.87
C THR A 97 -4.73 -1.93 -7.39
N LEU A 98 -5.13 -1.50 -6.20
CA LEU A 98 -6.47 -1.78 -5.66
C LEU A 98 -7.57 -1.26 -6.58
N LEU A 99 -7.40 -0.04 -7.12
CA LEU A 99 -8.32 0.53 -8.10
C LEU A 99 -8.52 -0.39 -9.31
N GLY A 100 -7.44 -1.03 -9.82
CA GLY A 100 -7.54 -1.99 -10.91
C GLY A 100 -8.39 -3.21 -10.57
N TRP A 101 -8.26 -3.75 -9.36
CA TRP A 101 -9.10 -4.86 -8.89
C TRP A 101 -10.59 -4.47 -8.83
N ILE A 102 -10.87 -3.28 -8.29
CA ILE A 102 -12.24 -2.78 -8.15
C ILE A 102 -12.85 -2.48 -9.52
N ASP A 103 -12.09 -1.87 -10.43
CA ASP A 103 -12.54 -1.49 -11.76
C ASP A 103 -12.84 -2.72 -12.65
N GLU A 104 -12.06 -3.79 -12.51
CA GLU A 104 -12.33 -5.11 -13.11
C GLU A 104 -13.47 -5.87 -12.40
N LYS A 105 -14.13 -5.23 -11.43
CA LYS A 105 -15.23 -5.80 -10.63
C LYS A 105 -14.86 -7.13 -9.98
N LYS A 106 -13.60 -7.26 -9.53
CA LYS A 106 -13.11 -8.44 -8.80
C LYS A 106 -13.24 -8.23 -7.29
N PRO A 107 -13.96 -9.11 -6.56
CA PRO A 107 -14.11 -9.01 -5.11
C PRO A 107 -12.77 -8.81 -4.39
N VAL A 108 -12.71 -7.79 -3.53
CA VAL A 108 -11.58 -7.55 -2.64
C VAL A 108 -12.08 -7.60 -1.21
N ILE A 109 -11.39 -8.38 -0.38
CA ILE A 109 -11.65 -8.53 1.05
C ILE A 109 -10.42 -8.06 1.80
N PHE A 110 -10.61 -7.18 2.78
CA PHE A 110 -9.55 -6.68 3.65
C PHE A 110 -9.81 -7.14 5.09
N ILE A 111 -8.97 -8.03 5.60
CA ILE A 111 -9.02 -8.53 6.98
C ILE A 111 -8.02 -7.71 7.81
N THR A 112 -8.50 -7.03 8.85
CA THR A 112 -7.67 -6.13 9.65
C THR A 112 -8.02 -6.18 11.13
N LYS A 113 -7.12 -5.71 11.99
CA LYS A 113 -7.40 -5.65 13.42
C LYS A 113 -8.55 -4.68 13.70
N LYS A 114 -9.38 -4.96 14.71
CA LYS A 114 -10.35 -3.98 15.24
C LYS A 114 -9.60 -2.71 15.64
N LEU A 115 -10.24 -1.57 15.37
CA LEU A 115 -9.66 -0.27 15.70
C LEU A 115 -9.69 -0.11 17.22
N ASP A 116 -8.52 -0.12 17.84
CA ASP A 116 -8.36 0.22 19.26
C ASP A 116 -7.89 1.67 19.39
N TYR A 117 -8.48 2.39 20.34
CA TYR A 117 -8.24 3.81 20.59
C TYR A 117 -7.23 4.02 21.74
N TYR A 118 -6.92 2.98 22.52
CA TYR A 118 -6.07 3.14 23.70
C TYR A 118 -4.59 3.30 23.36
N GLY A 119 -3.99 4.41 23.80
CA GLY A 119 -2.54 4.65 23.74
C GLY A 119 -1.96 4.90 22.35
N ILE A 120 -2.80 5.04 21.31
CA ILE A 120 -2.37 5.33 19.95
C ILE A 120 -2.51 6.82 19.66
N ASP A 121 -1.50 7.37 18.99
CA ASP A 121 -1.49 8.73 18.44
C ASP A 121 -2.80 9.06 17.67
N PRO A 122 -3.53 10.13 18.03
CA PRO A 122 -4.77 10.53 17.36
C PRO A 122 -4.65 10.66 15.85
N ASP A 123 -3.53 11.19 15.34
CA ASP A 123 -3.30 11.34 13.89
C ASP A 123 -3.24 9.98 13.20
N ARG A 124 -2.62 8.99 13.84
CA ARG A 124 -2.56 7.62 13.32
C ARG A 124 -3.95 6.99 13.26
N ILE A 125 -4.79 7.22 14.27
CA ILE A 125 -6.18 6.74 14.28
C ILE A 125 -6.97 7.39 13.15
N LEU A 126 -6.82 8.70 12.95
CA LEU A 126 -7.50 9.45 11.91
C LEU A 126 -7.13 8.94 10.51
N HIS A 127 -5.85 8.71 10.24
CA HIS A 127 -5.40 8.11 8.99
C HIS A 127 -5.94 6.68 8.78
N GLU A 128 -6.01 5.86 9.82
CA GLU A 128 -6.60 4.51 9.73
C GLU A 128 -8.10 4.56 9.42
N LYS A 129 -8.86 5.45 10.09
CA LYS A 129 -10.28 5.69 9.78
C LYS A 129 -10.47 6.08 8.32
N TYR A 130 -9.60 6.95 7.79
CA TYR A 130 -9.72 7.45 6.42
C TYR A 130 -9.44 6.34 5.39
N ARG A 131 -8.42 5.52 5.63
CA ARG A 131 -8.14 4.36 4.77
C ARG A 131 -9.30 3.37 4.75
N ARG A 132 -9.91 3.07 5.91
CA ARG A 132 -11.13 2.23 5.99
C ARG A 132 -12.33 2.88 5.28
N LEU A 133 -12.50 4.19 5.37
CA LEU A 133 -13.53 4.92 4.63
C LEU A 133 -13.34 4.77 3.12
N ILE A 134 -12.11 4.95 2.61
CA ILE A 134 -11.80 4.77 1.19
C ILE A 134 -12.14 3.34 0.74
N LEU A 135 -11.66 2.33 1.47
CA LEU A 135 -11.94 0.92 1.17
C LEU A 135 -13.45 0.65 1.07
N ARG A 136 -14.24 1.15 2.03
CA ARG A 136 -15.71 1.01 2.03
C ARG A 136 -16.37 1.74 0.86
N LYS A 137 -15.91 2.93 0.48
CA LYS A 137 -16.43 3.67 -0.68
C LYS A 137 -16.19 2.92 -1.99
N PHE A 138 -15.09 2.17 -2.08
CA PHE A 138 -14.83 1.23 -3.18
C PHE A 138 -15.52 -0.13 -3.01
N GLY A 139 -16.44 -0.27 -2.03
CA GLY A 139 -17.15 -1.49 -1.70
C GLY A 139 -16.26 -2.70 -1.38
N ILE A 140 -15.04 -2.45 -0.91
CA ILE A 140 -14.16 -3.48 -0.37
C ILE A 140 -14.74 -3.94 0.98
N LYS A 141 -14.95 -5.25 1.13
CA LYS A 141 -15.42 -5.84 2.37
C LYS A 141 -14.31 -5.78 3.42
N ILE A 142 -14.55 -5.08 4.52
CA ILE A 142 -13.61 -5.06 5.66
C ILE A 142 -14.10 -6.05 6.72
N ILE A 143 -13.25 -7.00 7.10
CA ILE A 143 -13.50 -7.94 8.19
C ILE A 143 -12.57 -7.56 9.34
N GLU A 144 -13.15 -7.13 10.46
CA GLU A 144 -12.39 -6.71 11.64
C GLU A 144 -12.25 -7.86 12.63
N ARG A 145 -11.04 -8.13 13.10
CA ARG A 145 -10.73 -9.21 14.07
C ARG A 145 -9.91 -8.69 15.24
N GLU A 146 -9.98 -9.37 16.38
CA GLU A 146 -9.10 -9.04 17.52
C GLU A 146 -7.63 -9.34 17.19
N HIS A 147 -7.42 -10.41 16.43
CA HIS A 147 -6.11 -10.92 16.09
C HIS A 147 -6.01 -11.24 14.60
N ILE A 148 -4.88 -10.86 14.00
CA ILE A 148 -4.54 -11.17 12.62
C ILE A 148 -3.30 -12.08 12.65
N PRO A 149 -3.39 -13.32 12.14
CA PRO A 149 -2.31 -14.31 12.32
C PRO A 149 -1.06 -13.98 11.50
N PHE A 150 -1.22 -13.32 10.35
CA PHE A 150 -0.12 -12.91 9.47
C PHE A 150 -0.59 -11.83 8.49
N SER A 151 0.36 -11.09 7.91
CA SER A 151 0.10 -10.14 6.82
C SER A 151 0.27 -10.82 5.47
N SER A 152 -0.69 -10.66 4.55
CA SER A 152 -0.66 -11.37 3.27
C SER A 152 -1.45 -10.72 2.15
N PHE A 153 -1.13 -11.13 0.92
CA PHE A 153 -1.98 -10.99 -0.27
C PHE A 153 -2.30 -12.38 -0.81
N LEU A 154 -3.57 -12.79 -0.80
CA LEU A 154 -4.01 -14.08 -1.34
C LEU A 154 -4.86 -13.85 -2.59
N PHE A 155 -4.40 -14.40 -3.70
CA PHE A 155 -5.08 -14.38 -4.98
C PHE A 155 -5.88 -15.68 -5.14
N ILE A 156 -7.20 -15.57 -5.01
CA ILE A 156 -8.11 -16.70 -4.96
C ILE A 156 -8.60 -17.05 -6.36
N ASN A 157 -8.62 -18.34 -6.68
CA ASN A 157 -9.09 -18.89 -7.95
C ASN A 157 -10.04 -20.08 -7.75
N HIS A 158 -10.76 -20.47 -8.81
CA HIS A 158 -11.61 -21.66 -8.79
C HIS A 158 -10.77 -22.93 -8.70
N SER A 159 -9.72 -23.01 -9.53
CA SER A 159 -8.71 -24.04 -9.43
C SER A 159 -7.68 -23.64 -8.38
N ARG A 160 -7.48 -24.50 -7.38
CA ARG A 160 -6.48 -24.27 -6.31
C ARG A 160 -5.06 -24.17 -6.87
N GLU A 161 -4.77 -24.89 -7.95
CA GLU A 161 -3.48 -24.88 -8.64
C GLU A 161 -3.09 -23.50 -9.20
N GLN A 162 -4.08 -22.62 -9.39
CA GLN A 162 -3.91 -21.27 -9.90
C GLN A 162 -3.94 -20.21 -8.80
N CYS A 163 -4.06 -20.61 -7.54
CA CYS A 163 -3.95 -19.70 -6.42
C CYS A 163 -2.50 -19.28 -6.22
N LYS A 164 -2.33 -18.03 -5.79
CA LYS A 164 -1.04 -17.47 -5.39
C LYS A 164 -1.21 -16.82 -4.04
N SER A 165 -0.28 -17.05 -3.13
CA SER A 165 -0.26 -16.42 -1.82
C SER A 165 1.07 -15.72 -1.61
N ILE A 166 1.02 -14.52 -1.07
CA ILE A 166 2.19 -13.73 -0.72
C ILE A 166 2.11 -13.47 0.77
N ILE A 167 3.05 -14.00 1.55
CA ILE A 167 3.18 -13.71 2.98
C ILE A 167 4.20 -12.61 3.17
N ILE A 168 3.82 -11.62 3.97
CA ILE A 168 4.63 -10.45 4.29
C ILE A 168 5.21 -10.67 5.68
N ASN A 169 6.54 -10.65 5.75
CA ASN A 169 7.28 -10.85 6.99
C ASN A 169 7.99 -9.55 7.39
N ASN A 170 7.96 -9.27 8.68
CA ASN A 170 8.60 -8.12 9.28
C ASN A 170 9.77 -8.64 10.11
N ILE A 171 10.97 -8.07 9.92
CA ILE A 171 12.04 -8.28 10.88
C ILE A 171 11.69 -7.41 12.09
N GLU A 172 11.63 -8.01 13.29
CA GLU A 172 11.55 -7.27 14.55
C GLU A 172 12.81 -6.43 14.76
N ASN A 173 12.91 -5.31 14.06
CA ASN A 173 13.89 -4.29 14.37
C ASN A 173 13.19 -3.18 15.14
N ASN A 174 13.48 -3.14 16.44
CA ASN A 174 13.12 -2.14 17.46
C ASN A 174 13.64 -0.72 17.13
N THR A 175 13.45 -0.24 15.91
CA THR A 175 13.73 1.15 15.53
C THR A 175 12.41 1.87 15.31
N TYR A 176 11.93 2.47 16.40
CA TYR A 176 11.02 3.60 16.36
C TYR A 176 11.62 4.68 15.46
N GLY A 177 11.15 4.77 14.22
CA GLY A 177 11.71 5.70 13.25
C GLY A 177 11.09 5.61 11.86
N SER A 178 10.05 6.42 11.64
CA SER A 178 9.71 7.07 10.36
C SER A 178 9.63 6.20 9.09
N SER A 179 8.43 5.66 8.79
CA SER A 179 7.89 5.54 7.42
C SER A 179 6.54 4.82 7.46
N TYR A 180 5.56 5.32 6.71
CA TYR A 180 4.24 4.69 6.50
C TYR A 180 4.29 3.29 5.85
N ASN A 181 5.49 2.77 5.54
CA ASN A 181 5.73 1.41 5.06
C ASN A 181 6.85 0.70 5.86
N ALA A 182 7.25 1.16 7.04
CA ALA A 182 8.44 0.67 7.76
C ALA A 182 8.34 -0.81 8.19
N ASP A 183 7.14 -1.37 8.23
CA ASP A 183 6.94 -2.68 8.86
C ASP A 183 7.41 -3.85 7.98
N MET A 184 7.30 -3.76 6.65
CA MET A 184 7.68 -4.86 5.74
C MET A 184 9.18 -4.88 5.45
N SER A 185 9.82 -6.02 5.76
CA SER A 185 11.24 -6.27 5.49
C SER A 185 11.47 -7.24 4.33
N TYR A 186 10.70 -8.33 4.26
CA TYR A 186 10.79 -9.34 3.20
C TYR A 186 9.43 -10.07 3.04
N GLY A 187 9.36 -11.02 2.13
CA GLY A 187 8.20 -11.90 2.04
C GLY A 187 8.49 -13.19 1.29
N THR A 188 7.49 -14.07 1.31
CA THR A 188 7.52 -15.39 0.68
C THR A 188 6.35 -15.51 -0.27
N ILE A 189 6.58 -16.10 -1.45
CA ILE A 189 5.53 -16.37 -2.44
C ILE A 189 5.30 -17.88 -2.49
N TYR A 190 4.04 -18.27 -2.35
CA TYR A 190 3.57 -19.64 -2.50
C TYR A 190 2.68 -19.74 -3.74
N ASN A 191 2.97 -20.66 -4.65
CA ASN A 191 2.22 -20.83 -5.90
C ASN A 191 2.25 -22.25 -6.46
N GLY A 192 1.22 -22.59 -7.24
CA GLY A 192 1.16 -23.87 -7.95
C GLY A 192 0.94 -25.07 -7.04
N ASN A 193 1.15 -26.26 -7.61
CA ASN A 193 0.71 -27.53 -7.01
C ASN A 193 1.51 -27.94 -5.77
N ILE A 194 2.75 -27.47 -5.65
CA ILE A 194 3.66 -27.84 -4.56
C ILE A 194 3.20 -27.21 -3.23
N ASP A 195 2.60 -26.01 -3.30
CA ASP A 195 2.24 -25.23 -2.11
C ASP A 195 0.75 -25.31 -1.73
N LEU A 196 -0.03 -26.18 -2.38
CA LEU A 196 -1.49 -26.26 -2.19
C LEU A 196 -1.90 -26.39 -0.72
N HIS A 197 -1.22 -27.25 0.04
CA HIS A 197 -1.50 -27.46 1.46
C HIS A 197 -1.20 -26.22 2.31
N ILE A 198 -0.16 -25.47 1.96
CA ILE A 198 0.17 -24.20 2.63
C ILE A 198 -0.93 -23.19 2.32
N GLN A 199 -1.31 -23.05 1.05
CA GLN A 199 -2.37 -22.13 0.63
C GLN A 199 -3.72 -22.43 1.30
N ASP A 200 -4.10 -23.70 1.39
CA ASP A 200 -5.30 -24.12 2.13
C ASP A 200 -5.20 -23.74 3.61
N SER A 201 -4.06 -23.99 4.24
CA SER A 201 -3.81 -23.64 5.64
C SER A 201 -3.89 -22.13 5.89
N LEU A 202 -3.40 -21.31 4.95
CA LEU A 202 -3.48 -19.85 5.02
C LEU A 202 -4.94 -19.38 4.95
N ILE A 203 -5.71 -19.90 4.00
CA ILE A 203 -7.14 -19.56 3.83
C ILE A 203 -7.93 -19.96 5.08
N THR A 204 -7.70 -21.17 5.60
CA THR A 204 -8.35 -21.65 6.83
C THR A 204 -7.95 -20.83 8.06
N SER A 205 -6.68 -20.43 8.18
CA SER A 205 -6.20 -19.61 9.30
C SER A 205 -6.83 -18.21 9.31
N LEU A 206 -7.12 -17.67 8.12
CA LEU A 206 -7.87 -16.44 7.98
C LEU A 206 -9.39 -16.65 8.05
N ASP A 207 -9.88 -17.86 8.34
CA ASP A 207 -11.30 -18.22 8.47
C ASP A 207 -12.17 -17.53 7.41
N ILE A 208 -11.80 -17.74 6.14
CA ILE A 208 -12.48 -17.15 4.99
C ILE A 208 -13.41 -18.21 4.41
N SER A 209 -14.69 -17.88 4.39
CA SER A 209 -15.72 -18.75 3.85
C SER A 209 -15.97 -18.50 2.37
N SER A 210 -16.60 -19.48 1.70
CA SER A 210 -16.97 -19.32 0.30
C SER A 210 -18.00 -18.23 0.01
N SER A 211 -18.79 -17.87 1.02
CA SER A 211 -19.70 -16.73 0.99
C SER A 211 -18.97 -15.39 0.97
N ASP A 212 -17.76 -15.29 1.53
CA ASP A 212 -17.05 -14.02 1.64
C ASP A 212 -16.62 -13.47 0.27
N TYR A 213 -16.15 -14.35 -0.62
CA TYR A 213 -15.74 -13.98 -1.98
C TYR A 213 -16.86 -14.06 -3.02
N LYS A 214 -18.07 -14.55 -2.65
CA LYS A 214 -19.27 -14.42 -3.48
C LYS A 214 -19.92 -13.04 -3.41
N HIS A 215 -19.39 -12.14 -2.57
CA HIS A 215 -19.87 -10.77 -2.48
C HIS A 215 -19.82 -10.11 -3.87
N THR A 216 -21.00 -9.80 -4.41
CA THR A 216 -21.11 -9.16 -5.72
C THR A 216 -20.76 -7.69 -5.56
N LEU A 217 -19.78 -7.18 -6.31
CA LEU A 217 -19.46 -5.75 -6.40
C LEU A 217 -20.55 -4.95 -7.16
N SER A 218 -21.79 -5.44 -7.20
CA SER A 218 -22.87 -4.96 -8.07
C SER A 218 -23.39 -3.57 -7.73
N SER A 219 -22.91 -2.94 -6.66
CA SER A 219 -23.40 -1.63 -6.18
C SER A 219 -22.33 -0.52 -6.15
N ILE A 220 -21.11 -0.76 -6.63
CA ILE A 220 -20.07 0.27 -6.61
C ILE A 220 -20.17 1.12 -7.86
N GLU A 221 -20.58 2.37 -7.67
CA GLU A 221 -20.67 3.38 -8.71
C GLU A 221 -19.64 4.48 -8.39
N PHE A 222 -18.44 4.34 -8.94
CA PHE A 222 -17.50 5.45 -9.08
C PHE A 222 -17.28 5.73 -10.57
N THR A 223 -16.81 6.93 -10.87
CA THR A 223 -16.30 7.28 -12.19
C THR A 223 -14.95 7.96 -12.04
N ILE A 224 -14.12 7.90 -13.09
CA ILE A 224 -12.92 8.71 -13.18
C ILE A 224 -13.18 9.78 -14.22
N LYS A 225 -12.98 11.05 -13.83
CA LYS A 225 -13.21 12.20 -14.71
C LYS A 225 -12.02 13.15 -14.70
N LYS A 226 -11.90 13.94 -15.77
CA LYS A 226 -10.99 15.09 -15.78
C LYS A 226 -11.39 16.06 -14.67
N ASP A 227 -10.40 16.59 -13.99
CA ASP A 227 -10.58 17.54 -12.91
C ASP A 227 -9.57 18.68 -13.06
N ASN A 228 -10.01 19.91 -12.76
CA ASN A 228 -9.13 21.05 -12.71
C ASN A 228 -8.22 21.04 -11.47
N HIS A 229 -8.38 20.12 -10.52
CA HIS A 229 -7.48 19.99 -9.37
C HIS A 229 -7.31 21.32 -8.59
N ASN A 230 -8.36 22.15 -8.53
CA ASN A 230 -8.35 23.39 -7.74
C ASN A 230 -8.09 23.08 -6.25
N ASN A 231 -8.63 21.96 -5.76
CA ASN A 231 -8.38 21.48 -4.40
C ASN A 231 -6.92 21.10 -4.20
N VAL A 232 -6.29 20.40 -5.15
CA VAL A 232 -4.85 20.09 -5.09
C VAL A 232 -4.03 21.38 -5.03
N LYS A 233 -4.33 22.38 -5.88
CA LYS A 233 -3.64 23.69 -5.84
C LYS A 233 -3.76 24.37 -4.47
N ARG A 234 -4.94 24.31 -3.84
CA ARG A 234 -5.17 24.84 -2.49
C ARG A 234 -4.35 24.07 -1.44
N SER A 235 -4.38 22.74 -1.49
CA SER A 235 -3.62 21.86 -0.59
C SER A 235 -2.11 22.07 -0.70
N LEU A 236 -1.58 22.32 -1.90
CA LEU A 236 -0.16 22.61 -2.08
C LEU A 236 0.28 23.85 -1.31
N ARG A 237 -0.55 24.89 -1.19
CA ARG A 237 -0.20 26.09 -0.38
C ARG A 237 -0.05 25.80 1.12
N GLN A 238 -0.47 24.62 1.58
CA GLN A 238 -0.32 24.18 2.97
C GLN A 238 0.96 23.34 3.19
N VAL A 239 1.70 23.01 2.13
CA VAL A 239 3.04 22.42 2.24
C VAL A 239 3.93 23.43 2.95
N SER A 240 4.63 23.03 4.02
CA SER A 240 5.40 23.96 4.87
C SER A 240 6.39 24.81 4.07
N GLN A 241 6.99 24.22 3.03
CA GLN A 241 7.92 24.90 2.13
C GLN A 241 7.26 25.88 1.14
N TYR A 242 5.93 25.87 1.00
CA TYR A 242 5.16 26.66 0.00
C TYR A 242 4.26 27.73 0.64
N THR A 243 4.47 28.03 1.92
CA THR A 243 3.61 28.96 2.70
C THR A 243 3.90 30.44 2.42
N ASN A 244 5.06 30.76 1.83
CA ASN A 244 5.42 32.14 1.48
C ASN A 244 4.44 32.71 0.43
N LYS A 245 4.07 33.99 0.58
CA LYS A 245 3.17 34.72 -0.32
C LYS A 245 3.70 34.83 -1.75
N ASP A 246 5.02 34.84 -1.94
CA ASP A 246 5.66 34.92 -3.26
C ASP A 246 5.60 33.61 -4.05
N ILE A 247 5.16 32.52 -3.40
CA ILE A 247 4.97 31.22 -4.05
C ILE A 247 3.83 31.31 -5.06
N ASP A 248 4.20 31.04 -6.30
CA ASP A 248 3.31 30.96 -7.43
C ASP A 248 3.13 29.50 -7.87
N ILE A 249 1.87 29.07 -7.98
CA ILE A 249 1.51 27.69 -8.34
C ILE A 249 0.65 27.74 -9.59
N GLN A 250 1.20 27.24 -10.68
CA GLN A 250 0.57 27.29 -12.00
C GLN A 250 0.46 25.90 -12.62
N LYS A 251 -0.55 25.72 -13.46
CA LYS A 251 -0.59 24.59 -14.39
C LYS A 251 0.17 24.98 -15.64
N LYS A 252 1.08 24.13 -16.09
CA LYS A 252 1.86 24.39 -17.29
C LYS A 252 2.11 23.08 -18.04
N SER A 253 2.21 23.14 -19.37
CA SER A 253 2.80 22.06 -20.14
C SER A 253 4.32 22.21 -20.13
N ILE A 254 5.05 21.18 -19.73
CA ILE A 254 6.52 21.18 -19.69
C ILE A 254 7.06 20.15 -20.66
N ASN A 255 8.15 20.48 -21.35
CA ASN A 255 8.88 19.51 -22.17
C ASN A 255 9.57 18.51 -21.24
N LEU A 256 9.48 17.22 -21.55
CA LEU A 256 10.09 16.17 -20.75
C LEU A 256 11.62 16.31 -20.67
N ASN A 257 12.27 16.87 -21.69
CA ASN A 257 13.72 17.13 -21.69
C ASN A 257 14.14 18.21 -20.70
N ASP A 258 13.22 19.09 -20.27
CA ASP A 258 13.50 20.18 -19.34
C ASP A 258 13.31 19.76 -17.86
N VAL A 259 13.03 18.49 -17.61
CA VAL A 259 12.71 17.95 -16.28
C VAL A 259 13.91 17.23 -15.69
N ARG A 260 14.18 17.50 -14.41
CA ARG A 260 15.22 16.83 -13.62
C ARG A 260 14.65 16.06 -12.45
N LEU A 261 15.22 14.89 -12.17
CA LEU A 261 14.87 14.05 -11.03
C LEU A 261 15.96 14.10 -9.96
N MET A 262 15.53 14.04 -8.70
CA MET A 262 16.44 13.98 -7.55
C MET A 262 17.10 12.61 -7.34
N THR A 263 16.64 11.58 -8.04
CA THR A 263 17.08 10.18 -7.94
C THR A 263 17.17 9.56 -9.34
N ARG A 264 18.12 8.64 -9.53
CA ARG A 264 18.20 7.79 -10.73
C ARG A 264 17.32 6.55 -10.65
N TYR A 265 16.79 6.22 -9.48
CA TYR A 265 16.10 4.95 -9.26
C TYR A 265 14.60 5.15 -9.09
N VAL A 266 13.84 4.33 -9.81
CA VAL A 266 12.39 4.18 -9.69
C VAL A 266 12.09 2.76 -9.26
N LYS A 267 11.30 2.60 -8.20
CA LYS A 267 10.89 1.28 -7.71
C LYS A 267 9.97 0.63 -8.75
N SER A 268 10.24 -0.61 -9.13
CA SER A 268 9.52 -1.31 -10.21
C SER A 268 8.02 -1.41 -9.94
N TYR A 269 7.61 -1.73 -8.70
CA TYR A 269 6.19 -1.81 -8.37
C TYR A 269 5.48 -0.46 -8.52
N LYS A 270 6.17 0.67 -8.27
CA LYS A 270 5.61 2.01 -8.51
C LYS A 270 5.50 2.33 -9.99
N TYR A 271 6.42 1.83 -10.81
CA TYR A 271 6.36 1.97 -12.26
C TYR A 271 5.20 1.15 -12.84
N ASN A 272 5.08 -0.12 -12.48
CA ASN A 272 4.00 -1.01 -12.92
C ASN A 272 2.62 -0.56 -12.42
N GLN A 273 2.56 0.11 -11.26
CA GLN A 273 1.33 0.79 -10.81
C GLN A 273 0.85 1.87 -11.78
N ILE A 274 1.77 2.58 -12.45
CA ILE A 274 1.39 3.59 -13.44
C ILE A 274 0.94 2.93 -14.73
N GLU A 275 1.57 1.83 -15.14
CA GLU A 275 1.09 1.04 -16.28
C GLU A 275 -0.35 0.55 -16.06
N ASN A 276 -0.64 -0.01 -14.89
CA ASN A 276 -2.00 -0.41 -14.52
C ASN A 276 -2.96 0.79 -14.50
N LEU A 277 -2.52 1.93 -13.94
CA LEU A 277 -3.32 3.15 -13.93
C LEU A 277 -3.63 3.65 -15.34
N ASP A 278 -2.68 3.61 -16.27
CA ASP A 278 -2.89 3.99 -17.67
C ASP A 278 -3.95 3.09 -18.34
N SER A 279 -3.89 1.78 -18.12
CA SER A 279 -4.91 0.85 -18.60
C SER A 279 -6.30 1.13 -18.02
N ILE A 280 -6.38 1.46 -16.72
CA ILE A 280 -7.64 1.86 -16.08
C ILE A 280 -8.17 3.14 -16.72
N LEU A 281 -7.35 4.19 -16.82
CA LEU A 281 -7.76 5.49 -17.33
C LEU A 281 -8.27 5.44 -18.77
N LYS A 282 -7.67 4.60 -19.62
CA LYS A 282 -8.13 4.39 -21.00
C LYS A 282 -9.58 3.91 -21.09
N ARG A 283 -10.07 3.14 -20.11
CA ARG A 283 -11.48 2.70 -20.06
C ARG A 283 -12.46 3.83 -19.77
N TYR A 284 -11.97 4.97 -19.31
CA TYR A 284 -12.72 6.19 -19.05
C TYR A 284 -12.44 7.29 -20.08
N ASP A 285 -11.80 6.96 -21.22
CA ASP A 285 -11.35 7.92 -22.24
C ASP A 285 -10.42 9.01 -21.69
N LEU A 286 -9.57 8.61 -20.72
CA LEU A 286 -8.57 9.47 -20.08
C LEU A 286 -7.16 8.94 -20.34
N SER A 287 -6.19 9.84 -20.27
CA SER A 287 -4.78 9.46 -20.40
C SER A 287 -4.03 9.60 -19.09
N VAL A 288 -2.93 8.85 -18.95
CA VAL A 288 -2.08 8.90 -17.75
C VAL A 288 -1.38 10.23 -17.54
N GLU A 289 -1.44 11.19 -18.44
CA GLU A 289 -0.96 12.56 -18.24
C GLU A 289 -2.04 13.50 -17.70
N ASP A 290 -3.32 13.15 -17.83
CA ASP A 290 -4.43 14.02 -17.46
C ASP A 290 -4.50 14.29 -15.95
N PHE A 291 -5.05 15.45 -15.60
CA PHE A 291 -5.49 15.74 -14.24
C PHE A 291 -6.87 15.10 -14.05
N CYS A 292 -6.91 14.08 -13.21
CA CYS A 292 -8.11 13.25 -13.02
C CYS A 292 -8.43 13.11 -11.54
N SER A 293 -9.70 12.88 -11.26
CA SER A 293 -10.19 12.56 -9.92
C SER A 293 -11.21 11.43 -10.00
N ILE A 294 -11.27 10.66 -8.93
CA ILE A 294 -12.27 9.61 -8.74
C ILE A 294 -13.45 10.27 -8.04
N GLU A 295 -14.63 10.17 -8.65
CA GLU A 295 -15.88 10.67 -8.10
C GLU A 295 -16.76 9.48 -7.70
N PHE A 296 -17.21 9.48 -6.45
CA PHE A 296 -18.17 8.53 -5.93
C PHE A 296 -19.59 9.08 -6.07
N LYS A 297 -20.59 8.18 -6.05
CA LYS A 297 -22.02 8.54 -6.13
C LYS A 297 -22.48 9.60 -5.12
N ASP A 298 -21.88 9.65 -3.94
CA ASP A 298 -22.20 10.65 -2.90
C ASP A 298 -21.54 12.02 -3.14
N GLY A 299 -20.92 12.24 -4.30
CA GLY A 299 -20.23 13.46 -4.69
C GLY A 299 -18.82 13.60 -4.11
N THR A 300 -18.39 12.66 -3.26
CA THR A 300 -17.01 12.66 -2.75
C THR A 300 -16.05 12.52 -3.92
N THR A 301 -15.04 13.39 -3.95
CA THR A 301 -14.01 13.37 -4.99
C THR A 301 -12.64 13.15 -4.37
N ILE A 302 -11.90 12.15 -4.87
CA ILE A 302 -10.51 11.87 -4.47
C ILE A 302 -9.59 12.17 -5.66
N PRO A 303 -8.67 13.15 -5.55
CA PRO A 303 -7.77 13.46 -6.64
C PRO A 303 -6.75 12.34 -6.87
N ILE A 304 -6.51 12.01 -8.14
CA ILE A 304 -5.32 11.25 -8.53
C ILE A 304 -4.17 12.25 -8.59
N THR A 305 -3.25 12.18 -7.62
CA THR A 305 -2.22 13.20 -7.42
C THR A 305 -1.45 13.47 -8.73
N PRO A 306 -1.44 14.73 -9.22
CA PRO A 306 -0.80 15.12 -10.47
C PRO A 306 0.73 15.13 -10.34
N ILE A 307 1.41 15.29 -11.47
CA ILE A 307 2.86 15.56 -11.50
C ILE A 307 3.09 16.98 -10.97
N ILE A 308 4.02 17.13 -10.03
CA ILE A 308 4.35 18.41 -9.40
C ILE A 308 5.86 18.62 -9.52
N LEU A 309 6.22 19.79 -10.05
CA LEU A 309 7.59 20.26 -10.22
C LEU A 309 7.83 21.51 -9.37
N GLU A 310 9.05 21.66 -8.86
CA GLU A 310 9.54 22.92 -8.31
C GLU A 310 10.56 23.53 -9.27
N LYS A 311 10.46 24.84 -9.50
CA LYS A 311 11.49 25.58 -10.24
C LYS A 311 12.58 26.06 -9.29
N HIS A 312 13.81 25.56 -9.48
CA HIS A 312 15.01 25.95 -8.74
C HIS A 312 16.04 26.51 -9.71
N GLY A 313 16.23 27.83 -9.70
CA GLY A 313 17.02 28.52 -10.73
C GLY A 313 16.45 28.28 -12.12
N ASN A 314 17.24 27.65 -13.00
CA ASN A 314 16.83 27.31 -14.36
C ASN A 314 16.27 25.88 -14.50
N GLU A 315 16.33 25.07 -13.43
CA GLU A 315 15.95 23.66 -13.50
C GLU A 315 14.52 23.43 -13.00
N ASN A 316 13.80 22.52 -13.66
CA ASN A 316 12.48 22.07 -13.23
C ASN A 316 12.60 20.70 -12.54
N ILE A 317 12.54 20.69 -11.22
CA ILE A 317 12.82 19.51 -10.40
C ILE A 317 11.54 18.76 -10.04
N VAL A 318 11.49 17.45 -10.29
CA VAL A 318 10.35 16.60 -9.89
C VAL A 318 10.32 16.42 -8.38
N VAL A 319 9.25 16.88 -7.75
CA VAL A 319 8.97 16.62 -6.33
C VAL A 319 7.88 15.57 -6.13
N LYS A 320 6.97 15.44 -7.10
CA LYS A 320 5.97 14.36 -7.13
C LYS A 320 5.74 13.88 -8.56
N GLY A 321 5.66 12.56 -8.72
CA GLY A 321 5.34 11.95 -10.02
C GLY A 321 6.52 11.28 -10.73
N ASN A 322 7.64 10.97 -10.04
CA ASN A 322 8.80 10.30 -10.63
C ASN A 322 8.41 9.08 -11.49
N SER A 323 7.68 8.12 -10.91
CA SER A 323 7.23 6.91 -11.64
C SER A 323 6.30 7.23 -12.80
N ARG A 324 5.43 8.25 -12.67
CA ARG A 324 4.47 8.66 -13.69
C ARG A 324 5.18 9.24 -14.91
N LEU A 325 6.12 10.16 -14.67
CA LEU A 325 7.00 10.71 -15.72
C LEU A 325 7.90 9.66 -16.35
N SER A 326 8.40 8.71 -15.56
CA SER A 326 9.26 7.63 -16.06
C SER A 326 8.51 6.72 -17.03
N TYR A 327 7.28 6.36 -16.68
CA TYR A 327 6.40 5.58 -17.55
C TYR A 327 6.05 6.37 -18.82
N ILE A 328 5.60 7.62 -18.66
CA ILE A 328 5.28 8.48 -19.80
C ILE A 328 6.47 8.62 -20.75
N SER A 329 7.65 8.97 -20.25
CA SER A 329 8.82 9.20 -21.09
C SER A 329 9.31 7.98 -21.86
N ARG A 330 8.99 6.77 -21.40
CA ARG A 330 9.45 5.52 -22.02
C ARG A 330 8.40 4.90 -22.93
N GLU A 331 7.15 4.91 -22.47
CA GLU A 331 6.06 4.16 -23.09
C GLU A 331 5.13 5.04 -23.93
N LYS A 332 5.20 6.36 -23.75
CA LYS A 332 4.35 7.32 -24.47
C LYS A 332 5.21 8.11 -25.43
N ASN A 333 4.78 8.16 -26.69
CA ASN A 333 5.36 9.01 -27.71
C ASN A 333 4.89 10.48 -27.56
N ILE A 334 5.04 11.04 -26.35
CA ILE A 334 4.69 12.43 -26.05
C ILE A 334 5.91 13.17 -25.53
N THR A 335 6.06 14.43 -25.96
CA THR A 335 7.23 15.26 -25.64
C THR A 335 6.96 16.25 -24.52
N SER A 336 5.69 16.47 -24.17
CA SER A 336 5.28 17.41 -23.14
C SER A 336 4.13 16.89 -22.29
N VAL A 337 4.10 17.27 -21.02
CA VAL A 337 3.05 16.86 -20.09
C VAL A 337 2.53 18.05 -19.26
N PRO A 338 1.22 18.06 -18.92
CA PRO A 338 0.70 19.01 -17.96
C PRO A 338 1.21 18.70 -16.55
N VAL A 339 1.69 19.73 -15.85
CA VAL A 339 2.20 19.65 -14.47
C VAL A 339 1.67 20.81 -13.64
N PHE A 340 1.69 20.64 -12.32
CA PHE A 340 1.74 21.78 -11.41
C PHE A 340 3.19 22.23 -11.24
N MET A 341 3.49 23.46 -11.63
CA MET A 341 4.77 24.11 -11.42
C MET A 341 4.67 25.02 -10.19
N VAL A 342 5.57 24.82 -9.23
CA VAL A 342 5.74 25.68 -8.06
C VAL A 342 6.97 26.55 -8.27
N ASN A 343 6.76 27.86 -8.40
CA ASN A 343 7.80 28.85 -8.63
C ASN A 343 8.20 29.57 -7.34
N HIS A 344 9.39 30.18 -7.36
CA HIS A 344 9.95 30.99 -6.26
C HIS A 344 10.15 30.23 -4.94
N VAL A 345 10.33 28.91 -5.00
CA VAL A 345 10.62 28.09 -3.81
C VAL A 345 12.04 28.39 -3.32
N GLN A 346 12.15 28.96 -2.11
CA GLN A 346 13.44 29.23 -1.48
C GLN A 346 13.93 28.07 -0.59
N ALA A 347 13.02 27.22 -0.15
CA ALA A 347 13.34 26.11 0.73
C ALA A 347 14.22 25.07 -0.01
N PRO A 348 15.35 24.62 0.57
CA PRO A 348 16.26 23.71 -0.08
C PRO A 348 15.60 22.36 -0.36
N LEU A 349 15.97 21.71 -1.47
CA LEU A 349 15.52 20.37 -1.82
C LEU A 349 16.09 19.31 -0.87
N PRO A 350 15.41 18.14 -0.74
CA PRO A 350 15.87 17.04 0.11
C PRO A 350 17.04 16.24 -0.47
N SER A 351 17.47 16.53 -1.70
CA SER A 351 18.59 15.89 -2.38
C SER A 351 19.18 16.88 -3.37
N THR A 352 20.49 16.79 -3.61
CA THR A 352 21.18 17.57 -4.65
C THR A 352 21.25 16.85 -6.00
N GLY A 353 20.62 15.67 -6.12
CA GLY A 353 20.60 14.92 -7.37
C GLY A 353 19.88 15.68 -8.49
N GLN A 354 20.45 15.63 -9.69
CA GLN A 354 19.87 16.23 -10.89
C GLN A 354 20.12 15.27 -12.06
N PHE A 355 19.11 14.45 -12.38
CA PHE A 355 19.19 13.42 -13.41
C PHE A 355 18.14 13.66 -14.48
N CYS A 356 18.43 13.30 -15.73
CA CYS A 356 17.45 13.32 -16.80
C CYS A 356 16.50 12.11 -16.67
N LEU A 357 15.35 12.17 -17.36
CA LEU A 357 14.46 11.00 -17.48
C LEU A 357 15.15 9.80 -18.15
N SER A 358 16.07 10.07 -19.09
CA SER A 358 16.89 9.05 -19.76
C SER A 358 17.85 8.33 -18.82
N ASP A 359 18.24 8.94 -17.69
CA ASP A 359 19.23 8.38 -16.76
C ASP A 359 18.62 7.41 -15.74
N LEU A 360 17.30 7.21 -15.82
CA LEU A 360 16.53 6.45 -14.83
C LEU A 360 16.75 4.94 -14.97
N ILE A 361 16.69 4.27 -13.83
CA ILE A 361 16.82 2.83 -13.68
C ILE A 361 15.59 2.36 -12.90
N ILE A 362 14.80 1.49 -13.53
CA ILE A 362 13.72 0.77 -12.86
C ILE A 362 14.36 -0.41 -12.14
N THR A 363 14.12 -0.53 -10.83
CA THR A 363 14.76 -1.57 -10.03
C THR A 363 13.78 -2.22 -9.06
N THR A 364 13.95 -3.53 -8.88
CA THR A 364 13.30 -4.35 -7.86
C THR A 364 14.11 -4.42 -6.56
N LEU A 365 15.34 -3.87 -6.56
CA LEU A 365 16.23 -3.90 -5.40
C LEU A 365 15.75 -2.89 -4.36
N ASP A 366 15.71 -3.33 -3.11
CA ASP A 366 15.49 -2.46 -1.97
C ASP A 366 16.65 -1.46 -1.85
N LYS A 367 16.34 -0.19 -2.09
CA LYS A 367 17.27 0.93 -1.91
C LYS A 367 16.73 1.89 -0.87
N GLU A 368 17.45 2.00 0.24
CA GLU A 368 17.21 3.01 1.27
C GLU A 368 17.38 4.42 0.72
N ALA A 369 16.69 5.40 1.32
CA ALA A 369 16.67 6.77 0.81
C ALA A 369 18.10 7.37 0.67
N SER A 370 18.97 7.14 1.65
CA SER A 370 20.38 7.58 1.64
C SER A 370 21.21 6.97 0.50
N SER A 371 20.90 5.75 0.08
CA SER A 371 21.55 5.08 -1.07
C SER A 371 21.00 5.55 -2.43
N ARG A 372 19.79 6.12 -2.40
CA ARG A 372 19.00 6.44 -3.59
C ARG A 372 19.11 7.91 -3.99
N TYR A 373 19.33 8.79 -3.00
CA TYR A 373 19.41 10.24 -3.14
C TYR A 373 20.79 10.76 -2.74
N ILE A 374 21.32 11.73 -3.47
CA ILE A 374 22.59 12.38 -3.15
C ILE A 374 22.36 13.43 -2.06
N LYS A 375 23.12 13.35 -0.96
CA LYS A 375 23.01 14.25 0.21
C LYS A 375 21.59 14.35 0.74
N TRP A 376 20.99 13.19 0.98
CA TRP A 376 19.60 13.07 1.44
C TRP A 376 19.36 13.78 2.78
N ASP A 377 18.32 14.60 2.85
CA ASP A 377 17.80 15.21 4.08
C ASP A 377 16.28 15.04 4.14
N TYR A 378 15.81 14.19 5.05
CA TYR A 378 14.39 13.89 5.23
C TYR A 378 13.58 15.09 5.71
N ASN A 379 14.17 16.00 6.50
CA ASN A 379 13.47 17.16 7.06
C ASN A 379 13.05 18.16 5.96
N ARG A 380 13.69 18.06 4.79
CA ARG A 380 13.36 18.85 3.60
C ARG A 380 12.36 18.14 2.70
N PHE A 381 11.85 16.97 3.05
CA PHE A 381 10.90 16.27 2.20
C PHE A 381 9.56 17.02 2.14
N ARG A 382 8.95 17.07 0.94
CA ARG A 382 7.65 17.70 0.73
C ARG A 382 6.57 16.64 0.94
N HIS A 383 5.85 16.74 2.05
CA HIS A 383 4.77 15.80 2.41
C HIS A 383 3.46 16.06 1.63
N ILE A 384 3.56 16.21 0.30
CA ILE A 384 2.44 16.57 -0.59
C ILE A 384 1.25 15.62 -0.44
N GLU A 385 1.49 14.31 -0.37
CA GLU A 385 0.42 13.32 -0.30
C GLU A 385 -0.42 13.42 0.97
N LEU A 386 0.19 13.79 2.10
CA LEU A 386 -0.52 13.99 3.36
C LEU A 386 -1.46 15.21 3.28
N LEU A 387 -1.19 16.14 2.37
CA LEU A 387 -1.93 17.39 2.25
C LEU A 387 -2.97 17.38 1.12
N VAL A 388 -2.70 16.65 0.04
CA VAL A 388 -3.63 16.52 -1.12
C VAL A 388 -4.80 15.60 -0.78
N ARG A 389 -4.63 14.68 0.17
CA ARG A 389 -5.66 13.75 0.65
C ARG A 389 -5.71 13.73 2.17
N LYS A 390 -5.92 14.92 2.75
CA LYS A 390 -6.02 15.10 4.21
C LYS A 390 -7.23 14.35 4.76
N PRO A 391 -7.08 13.47 5.75
CA PRO A 391 -8.20 12.77 6.37
C PRO A 391 -9.35 13.68 6.81
N GLU A 392 -9.03 14.86 7.32
CA GLU A 392 -9.97 15.88 7.84
C GLU A 392 -10.91 16.40 6.76
N ASP A 393 -10.49 16.37 5.49
CA ASP A 393 -11.35 16.79 4.37
C ASP A 393 -12.47 15.77 4.09
N TYR A 394 -12.39 14.56 4.66
CA TYR A 394 -13.27 13.43 4.33
C TYR A 394 -13.95 12.79 5.54
N ILE A 395 -13.36 12.89 6.74
CA ILE A 395 -13.93 12.40 7.99
C ILE A 395 -14.57 13.57 8.71
N LYS A 396 -15.89 13.52 8.92
CA LYS A 396 -16.60 14.51 9.74
C LYS A 396 -16.45 14.17 11.22
N GLU A 397 -16.38 15.18 12.09
CA GLU A 397 -16.18 15.01 13.54
C GLU A 397 -17.22 14.09 14.23
N ASP A 398 -18.42 13.93 13.68
CA ASP A 398 -19.45 13.03 14.22
C ASP A 398 -19.09 11.52 14.09
N ASP A 399 -18.22 11.17 13.14
CA ASP A 399 -17.63 9.82 13.02
C ASP A 399 -16.42 9.63 13.95
N ALA A 400 -15.98 10.70 14.61
CA ALA A 400 -14.91 10.65 15.61
C ALA A 400 -15.42 10.22 17.00
N ASN A 401 -16.67 10.55 17.34
CA ASN A 401 -17.24 10.47 18.69
C ASN A 401 -18.39 9.46 18.88
N THR A 402 -18.76 8.66 17.88
CA THR A 402 -19.95 7.79 17.92
C THR A 402 -19.79 6.46 18.69
N THR A 403 -18.82 6.33 19.60
CA THR A 403 -18.73 5.16 20.51
C THR A 403 -18.76 5.47 22.00
N HIS A 404 -19.00 6.72 22.42
CA HIS A 404 -19.11 7.08 23.85
C HIS A 404 -20.53 7.35 24.38
N ARG A 405 -21.57 6.83 23.71
CA ARG A 405 -22.91 6.78 24.32
C ARG A 405 -23.64 5.48 23.97
N LYS A 406 -23.44 4.45 24.80
CA LYS A 406 -24.48 3.53 25.28
C LYS A 406 -23.91 2.58 26.34
N SER A 407 -23.81 3.11 27.56
CA SER A 407 -23.95 2.34 28.80
C SER A 407 -24.42 3.32 29.87
N ALA A 408 -25.74 3.43 29.97
CA ALA A 408 -26.45 3.80 31.19
C ALA A 408 -27.49 2.70 31.41
#